data_AF-A0A4Y2SDW5-F1
#
_entry.id   AF-A0A4Y2SDW5-F1
#
_cell.length_a   1.000
_cell.length_b   1.000
_cell.length_c   1.000
_cell.angle_alpha   90.00
_cell.angle_beta   90.00
_cell.angle_gamma   90.00
#
_symmetry.space_group_name_H-M   'P 1'
#
loop_
_entity.id
_entity.type
_entity.pdbx_description
1 polymer ?
#
loop_
_entity_poly.entity_id
_entity_poly.type
_entity_poly.pdbx_seq_one_letter_code
_entity_poly.pdbx_strand_id
1 'polypeptide(L)'
;MTLSLKDRALLMKCFCKNGDCAVIALKKFRTLKGLRSGSGPMTAFGLKKMIDKFVETGSFDMKCGRGRKAIALTSVEDVATALQEASSSALGTCSARGISRTLDMPVSTVRKILLRILQYYPFKITHVQELVPANLPKREAFALQFFARMEVDNAWPCNILWTDEDHFHLEGSVNTKNGRI
;
A
#
# COMPACT_ATOMS: atom_id res chain seq x y z
N MET A 1 17.04 -26.67 -6.96
CA MET A 1 15.67 -27.15 -6.69
C MET A 1 15.36 -26.97 -5.22
N THR A 2 14.24 -26.35 -4.89
CA THR A 2 13.74 -26.25 -3.50
C THR A 2 12.95 -27.51 -3.17
N LEU A 3 13.40 -28.28 -2.18
CA LEU A 3 12.66 -29.44 -1.69
C LEU A 3 11.41 -29.01 -0.94
N SER A 4 10.29 -29.65 -1.23
CA SER A 4 9.05 -29.47 -0.46
C SER A 4 9.22 -29.96 0.98
N LEU A 5 8.39 -29.46 1.91
CA LEU A 5 8.39 -29.92 3.30
C LEU A 5 8.12 -31.43 3.41
N LYS A 6 7.21 -31.95 2.59
CA LYS A 6 6.89 -33.39 2.52
C LYS A 6 8.11 -34.21 2.13
N ASP A 7 8.91 -33.73 1.17
CA ASP A 7 10.12 -34.41 0.73
C ASP A 7 11.22 -34.38 1.80
N ARG A 8 11.36 -33.28 2.54
CA ARG A 8 12.31 -33.17 3.67
C ARG A 8 11.96 -34.13 4.80
N ALA A 9 10.69 -34.22 5.16
CA ALA A 9 10.22 -35.19 6.17
C ALA A 9 10.47 -36.64 5.71
N LEU A 10 10.24 -36.94 4.43
CA LEU A 10 10.50 -38.26 3.86
C LEU A 10 12.01 -38.59 3.86
N LEU A 11 12.87 -37.61 3.57
CA LEU A 11 14.32 -37.75 3.69
C LEU A 11 14.77 -38.03 5.12
N MET A 12 14.22 -37.32 6.11
CA MET A 12 14.50 -37.54 7.54
C MET A 12 14.11 -38.96 7.95
N LYS A 13 12.91 -39.42 7.54
CA LYS A 13 12.44 -40.79 7.79
C LYS A 13 13.35 -41.83 7.15
N CYS A 14 13.87 -41.57 5.94
CA CYS A 14 14.84 -42.44 5.29
C CYS A 14 16.20 -42.42 6.02
N PHE A 15 16.59 -41.31 6.59
CA PHE A 15 17.85 -41.20 7.34
C PHE A 15 17.83 -42.06 8.59
N CYS A 16 16.82 -41.89 9.45
CA CYS A 16 16.71 -42.65 10.71
C CYS A 16 16.56 -44.15 10.47
N LYS A 17 15.84 -44.57 9.43
CA LYS A 17 15.64 -46.01 9.11
C LYS A 17 16.89 -46.72 8.58
N ASN A 18 17.93 -45.99 8.20
CA ASN A 18 19.14 -46.56 7.60
C ASN A 18 20.39 -46.30 8.46
N GLY A 19 20.22 -46.17 9.79
CA GLY A 19 21.33 -46.00 10.73
C GLY A 19 22.17 -44.76 10.47
N ASP A 20 21.50 -43.63 10.19
CA ASP A 20 22.13 -42.31 10.00
C ASP A 20 23.12 -42.21 8.84
N CYS A 21 23.02 -43.13 7.88
CA CYS A 21 23.82 -43.08 6.66
C CYS A 21 23.16 -42.19 5.60
N ALA A 22 23.65 -40.95 5.46
CA ALA A 22 23.15 -39.97 4.48
C ALA A 22 23.16 -40.48 3.02
N VAL A 23 24.18 -41.26 2.64
CA VAL A 23 24.31 -41.78 1.27
C VAL A 23 23.23 -42.81 0.96
N ILE A 24 22.97 -43.74 1.90
CA ILE A 24 21.94 -44.77 1.76
C ILE A 24 20.56 -44.13 1.80
N ALA A 25 20.34 -43.17 2.70
CA ALA A 25 19.09 -42.42 2.79
C ALA A 25 18.76 -41.70 1.48
N LEU A 26 19.73 -41.02 0.87
CA LEU A 26 19.55 -40.36 -0.43
C LEU A 26 19.31 -41.37 -1.55
N LYS A 27 19.97 -42.53 -1.56
CA LYS A 27 19.69 -43.60 -2.54
C LYS A 27 18.25 -44.10 -2.42
N LYS A 28 17.77 -44.40 -1.21
CA LYS A 28 16.38 -44.83 -0.97
C LYS A 28 15.36 -43.75 -1.27
N PHE A 29 15.68 -42.48 -0.99
CA PHE A 29 14.81 -41.37 -1.37
C PHE A 29 14.65 -41.27 -2.88
N ARG A 30 15.74 -41.43 -3.64
CA ARG A 30 15.70 -41.38 -5.11
C ARG A 30 14.86 -42.53 -5.69
N THR A 31 14.99 -43.74 -5.16
CA THR A 31 14.17 -44.88 -5.61
C THR A 31 12.69 -44.65 -5.32
N LEU A 32 12.35 -44.14 -4.12
CA LEU A 32 10.96 -43.81 -3.76
C LEU A 32 10.35 -42.70 -4.62
N LYS A 33 11.18 -41.78 -5.15
CA LYS A 33 10.74 -40.66 -5.98
C LYS A 33 10.93 -40.88 -7.48
N GLY A 34 11.43 -42.03 -7.92
CA GLY A 34 11.70 -42.33 -9.32
C GLY A 34 12.75 -41.40 -9.97
N LEU A 35 13.71 -40.89 -9.21
CA LEU A 35 14.74 -39.96 -9.70
C LEU A 35 15.91 -40.71 -10.35
N ARG A 36 16.46 -40.17 -11.45
CA ARG A 36 17.64 -40.74 -12.13
C ARG A 36 18.88 -40.76 -11.22
N SER A 37 19.71 -41.79 -11.35
CA SER A 37 21.02 -41.88 -10.67
C SER A 37 21.89 -40.66 -11.03
N GLY A 38 22.36 -39.94 -10.00
CA GLY A 38 23.12 -38.67 -10.16
C GLY A 38 22.25 -37.41 -10.13
N SER A 39 20.94 -37.51 -10.40
CA SER A 39 19.97 -36.42 -10.24
C SER A 39 19.43 -36.44 -8.82
N GLY A 40 20.10 -35.73 -7.92
CA GLY A 40 19.70 -35.61 -6.51
C GLY A 40 19.37 -34.16 -6.14
N PRO A 41 18.35 -33.92 -5.30
CA PRO A 41 18.00 -32.57 -4.88
C PRO A 41 19.07 -31.92 -3.99
N MET A 42 19.94 -32.74 -3.35
CA MET A 42 21.04 -32.29 -2.51
C MET A 42 22.16 -33.34 -2.42
N THR A 43 23.33 -32.91 -1.93
CA THR A 43 24.48 -33.77 -1.59
C THR A 43 24.32 -34.42 -0.21
N ALA A 44 25.12 -35.46 0.08
CA ALA A 44 25.13 -36.09 1.41
C ALA A 44 25.47 -35.10 2.53
N PHE A 45 26.38 -34.16 2.26
CA PHE A 45 26.71 -33.06 3.16
C PHE A 45 25.51 -32.13 3.38
N GLY A 46 24.78 -31.78 2.31
CA GLY A 46 23.56 -30.99 2.41
C GLY A 46 22.47 -31.66 3.25
N LEU A 47 22.37 -32.99 3.19
CA LEU A 47 21.42 -33.75 4.01
C LEU A 47 21.81 -33.71 5.49
N LYS A 48 23.09 -33.94 5.82
CA LYS A 48 23.57 -33.81 7.21
C LYS A 48 23.27 -32.42 7.77
N LYS A 49 23.65 -31.36 7.04
CA LYS A 49 23.38 -29.97 7.45
C LYS A 49 21.90 -29.68 7.65
N MET A 50 21.02 -30.28 6.84
CA MET A 50 19.57 -30.16 7.02
C MET A 50 19.09 -30.84 8.29
N ILE A 51 19.62 -32.04 8.59
CA ILE A 51 19.27 -32.81 9.79
C ILE A 51 19.81 -32.12 11.03
N ASP A 52 21.06 -31.67 11.03
CA ASP A 52 21.66 -30.95 12.16
C ASP A 52 20.81 -29.72 12.51
N LYS A 53 20.41 -28.95 11.49
CA LYS A 53 19.53 -27.79 11.68
C LYS A 53 18.16 -28.20 12.23
N PHE A 54 17.60 -29.33 11.78
CA PHE A 54 16.35 -29.84 12.32
C PHE A 54 16.50 -30.29 13.78
N VAL A 55 17.60 -30.95 14.14
CA VAL A 55 17.90 -31.35 15.52
C VAL A 55 18.05 -30.13 16.42
N GLU A 56 18.73 -29.08 15.94
CA GLU A 56 18.90 -27.84 16.70
C GLU A 56 17.60 -27.01 16.84
N THR A 57 16.79 -26.92 15.78
CA THR A 57 15.66 -25.96 15.74
C THR A 57 14.27 -26.61 15.76
N GLY A 58 14.17 -27.93 15.64
CA GLY A 58 12.91 -28.68 15.54
C GLY A 58 12.12 -28.43 14.25
N SER A 59 12.62 -27.62 13.31
CA SER A 59 11.88 -27.19 12.12
C SER A 59 12.70 -27.36 10.83
N PHE A 60 12.00 -27.76 9.76
CA PHE A 60 12.54 -27.76 8.40
C PHE A 60 12.38 -26.41 7.70
N ASP A 61 11.84 -25.39 8.37
CA ASP A 61 11.61 -24.10 7.76
C ASP A 61 12.92 -23.44 7.34
N MET A 62 12.87 -22.83 6.17
CA MET A 62 13.95 -21.94 5.77
C MET A 62 13.84 -20.70 6.65
N LYS A 63 14.95 -20.31 7.30
CA LYS A 63 15.00 -19.02 7.97
C LYS A 63 14.69 -17.99 6.89
N CYS A 64 13.82 -17.02 7.19
CA CYS A 64 13.65 -15.86 6.33
C CYS A 64 15.04 -15.32 5.99
N GLY A 65 15.31 -15.10 4.71
CA GLY A 65 16.56 -14.50 4.26
C GLY A 65 16.75 -13.14 4.92
N ARG A 66 17.94 -12.55 4.76
CA ARG A 66 18.20 -11.17 5.19
C ARG A 66 17.39 -10.23 4.31
N GLY A 67 16.12 -10.04 4.68
CA GLY A 67 15.16 -9.22 3.97
C GLY A 67 15.53 -7.74 4.05
N ARG A 68 14.79 -6.92 3.31
CA ARG A 68 14.90 -5.47 3.42
C ARG A 68 14.46 -5.06 4.83
N LYS A 69 15.24 -4.21 5.49
CA LYS A 69 14.88 -3.68 6.82
C LYS A 69 13.53 -2.96 6.73
N ALA A 70 12.67 -3.20 7.72
CA ALA A 70 11.44 -2.46 7.88
C ALA A 70 11.76 -0.97 8.10
N ILE A 71 10.83 -0.11 7.71
CA ILE A 71 10.89 1.32 8.04
C ILE A 71 10.66 1.44 9.56
N ALA A 72 11.48 2.23 10.24
CA ALA A 72 11.37 2.42 11.68
C ALA A 72 10.07 3.15 12.02
N LEU A 73 9.38 2.76 13.09
CA LEU A 73 8.13 3.38 13.51
C LEU A 73 8.32 4.87 13.83
N THR A 74 9.45 5.22 14.45
CA THR A 74 9.83 6.62 14.72
C THR A 74 9.81 7.47 13.46
N SER A 75 10.41 6.98 12.36
CA SER A 75 10.41 7.70 11.08
C SER A 75 9.01 7.84 10.44
N VAL A 76 8.07 6.95 10.79
CA VAL A 76 6.67 7.06 10.35
C VAL A 76 5.98 8.18 11.14
N GLU A 77 6.20 8.21 12.45
CA GLU A 77 5.68 9.24 13.35
C GLU A 77 6.22 10.62 12.98
N ASP A 78 7.53 10.76 12.73
CA ASP A 78 8.16 12.01 12.31
C ASP A 78 7.57 12.56 11.00
N VAL A 79 7.26 11.68 10.04
CA VAL A 79 6.61 12.09 8.78
C VAL A 79 5.16 12.50 9.02
N ALA A 80 4.45 11.84 9.93
CA ALA A 80 3.07 12.18 10.26
C ALA A 80 2.96 13.53 10.99
N THR A 81 3.87 13.81 11.93
CA THR A 81 3.93 15.10 12.64
C THR A 81 4.29 16.22 11.68
N ALA A 82 5.34 16.06 10.87
CA ALA A 82 5.74 17.04 9.87
C ALA A 82 4.64 17.32 8.84
N LEU A 83 3.86 16.30 8.46
CA LEU A 83 2.69 16.45 7.59
C LEU A 83 1.61 17.31 8.26
N GLN A 84 1.31 17.06 9.54
CA GLN A 84 0.27 17.77 10.27
C GLN A 84 0.65 19.23 10.55
N GLU A 85 1.91 19.48 10.91
CA GLU A 85 2.44 20.85 11.07
C GLU A 85 2.40 21.61 9.74
N ALA A 86 2.85 20.99 8.65
CA ALA A 86 2.83 21.61 7.33
C ALA A 86 1.39 21.87 6.83
N SER A 87 0.45 20.98 7.12
CA SER A 87 -0.97 21.16 6.77
C SER A 87 -1.65 22.26 7.58
N SER A 88 -1.14 22.59 8.76
CA SER A 88 -1.66 23.67 9.61
C SER A 88 -1.11 25.05 9.21
N SER A 89 -0.22 25.11 8.23
CA SER A 89 0.32 26.37 7.70
C SER A 89 -0.71 27.13 6.86
N ALA A 90 -0.47 28.43 6.66
CA ALA A 90 -1.36 29.33 5.91
C ALA A 90 -1.72 28.85 4.49
N LEU A 91 -0.86 28.02 3.88
CA LEU A 91 -1.09 27.48 2.54
C LEU A 91 -1.92 26.18 2.55
N GLY A 92 -2.07 25.52 3.71
CA GLY A 92 -2.81 24.26 3.84
C GLY A 92 -2.25 23.11 2.98
N THR A 93 -1.07 23.27 2.40
CA THR A 93 -0.47 22.33 1.44
C THR A 93 0.91 21.92 1.93
N CYS A 94 1.18 20.61 1.92
CA CYS A 94 2.53 20.10 2.08
C CYS A 94 2.99 19.38 0.80
N SER A 95 4.30 19.29 0.60
CA SER A 95 4.87 18.44 -0.44
C SER A 95 5.77 17.37 0.18
N ALA A 96 5.77 16.17 -0.41
CA ALA A 96 6.68 15.10 0.02
C ALA A 96 8.16 15.52 -0.05
N ARG A 97 8.50 16.44 -0.97
CA ARG A 97 9.84 17.05 -1.06
C ARG A 97 10.12 18.02 0.09
N GLY A 98 9.13 18.80 0.52
CA GLY A 98 9.23 19.67 1.69
C GLY A 98 9.52 18.87 2.95
N ILE A 99 8.69 17.86 3.23
CA ILE A 99 8.86 16.96 4.39
C ILE A 99 10.23 16.25 4.34
N SER A 100 10.64 15.79 3.15
CA SER A 100 11.96 15.19 2.93
C SER A 100 13.12 16.11 3.30
N ARG A 101 13.04 17.40 3.00
CA ARG A 101 14.08 18.39 3.39
C ARG A 101 14.07 18.66 4.89
N THR A 102 12.89 18.78 5.50
CA THR A 102 12.76 19.05 6.94
C THR A 102 13.32 17.91 7.79
N LEU A 103 13.08 16.66 7.37
CA LEU A 103 13.48 15.47 8.12
C LEU A 103 14.82 14.86 7.64
N ASP A 104 15.49 15.47 6.67
CA ASP A 104 16.67 14.94 5.98
C ASP A 104 16.50 13.46 5.53
N MET A 105 15.31 13.14 5.00
CA MET A 105 14.96 11.81 4.55
C MET A 105 14.90 11.73 3.02
N PRO A 106 15.22 10.59 2.39
CA PRO A 106 14.98 10.42 0.96
C PRO A 106 13.49 10.59 0.62
N VAL A 107 13.19 11.38 -0.42
CA VAL A 107 11.82 11.60 -0.93
C VAL A 107 11.08 10.28 -1.19
N SER A 108 11.79 9.24 -1.64
CA SER A 108 11.21 7.92 -1.89
C SER A 108 10.73 7.21 -0.61
N THR A 109 11.37 7.47 0.53
CA THR A 109 10.97 6.93 1.84
C THR A 109 9.74 7.67 2.34
N VAL A 110 9.75 9.01 2.32
CA VAL A 110 8.59 9.83 2.68
C VAL A 110 7.37 9.43 1.84
N ARG A 111 7.53 9.28 0.52
CA ARG A 111 6.43 8.86 -0.36
C ARG A 111 5.91 7.45 -0.05
N LYS A 112 6.79 6.50 0.34
CA LYS A 112 6.36 5.17 0.78
C LYS A 112 5.60 5.23 2.10
N ILE A 113 6.07 6.03 3.05
CA ILE A 113 5.41 6.21 4.34
C ILE A 113 4.02 6.80 4.11
N LEU A 114 3.92 7.91 3.37
CA LEU A 114 2.66 8.56 3.04
C LEU A 114 1.68 7.62 2.33
N LEU A 115 2.09 6.96 1.23
CA LEU A 115 1.15 6.20 0.39
C LEU A 115 0.89 4.76 0.87
N ARG A 116 1.90 4.08 1.43
CA ARG A 116 1.80 2.64 1.75
C ARG A 116 1.55 2.35 3.22
N ILE A 117 1.98 3.24 4.12
CA ILE A 117 1.85 3.04 5.56
C ILE A 117 0.69 3.89 6.09
N LEU A 118 0.74 5.20 5.88
CA LEU A 118 -0.28 6.16 6.35
C LEU A 118 -1.51 6.26 5.44
N GLN A 119 -1.41 5.79 4.19
CA GLN A 119 -2.47 5.85 3.18
C GLN A 119 -2.99 7.27 2.87
N TYR A 120 -2.11 8.27 2.96
CA TYR A 120 -2.39 9.63 2.51
C TYR A 120 -2.12 9.77 1.01
N TYR A 121 -3.20 9.97 0.25
CA TYR A 121 -3.15 10.20 -1.19
C TYR A 121 -3.15 11.69 -1.53
N PRO A 122 -2.46 12.11 -2.60
CA PRO A 122 -2.53 13.49 -3.05
C PRO A 122 -3.97 13.89 -3.36
N PHE A 123 -4.44 14.99 -2.76
CA PHE A 123 -5.72 15.57 -3.12
C PHE A 123 -5.61 16.29 -4.46
N LYS A 124 -6.66 16.23 -5.28
CA LYS A 124 -6.73 16.98 -6.53
C LYS A 124 -7.18 18.40 -6.21
N ILE A 125 -6.33 19.39 -6.49
CA ILE A 125 -6.68 20.80 -6.31
C ILE A 125 -7.81 21.13 -7.28
N THR A 126 -8.95 21.55 -6.74
CA THR A 126 -10.08 22.09 -7.51
C THR A 126 -10.01 23.61 -7.50
N HIS A 127 -10.09 24.22 -8.68
CA HIS A 127 -10.21 25.67 -8.77
C HIS A 127 -11.63 26.08 -8.38
N VAL A 128 -11.78 26.75 -7.23
CA VAL A 128 -13.05 27.28 -6.73
C VAL A 128 -12.95 28.81 -6.61
N GLN A 129 -14.08 29.50 -6.73
CA GLN A 129 -14.11 30.94 -6.46
C GLN A 129 -13.84 31.21 -4.98
N GLU A 130 -13.04 32.22 -4.71
CA GLU A 130 -12.76 32.67 -3.35
C GLU A 130 -14.03 33.20 -2.68
N LEU A 131 -14.29 32.76 -1.45
CA LEU A 131 -15.40 33.24 -0.65
C LEU A 131 -14.93 34.35 0.28
N VAL A 132 -15.34 35.58 -0.04
CA VAL A 132 -15.22 36.71 0.88
C VAL A 132 -16.06 36.42 2.14
N PRO A 133 -15.61 36.76 3.36
CA PRO A 133 -16.37 36.49 4.59
C PRO A 133 -17.82 36.98 4.58
N ALA A 134 -18.09 38.10 3.91
CA ALA A 134 -19.44 38.64 3.74
C ALA A 134 -20.38 37.78 2.87
N ASN A 135 -19.83 36.89 2.04
CA ASN A 135 -20.62 36.00 1.17
C ASN A 135 -21.16 34.79 1.94
N LEU A 136 -20.47 34.35 3.01
CA LEU A 136 -20.87 33.20 3.81
C LEU A 136 -22.30 33.35 4.37
N PRO A 137 -22.64 34.40 5.13
CA PRO A 137 -23.99 34.54 5.69
C PRO A 137 -25.06 34.73 4.61
N LYS A 138 -24.73 35.35 3.47
CA LYS A 138 -25.68 35.52 2.35
C LYS A 138 -26.04 34.19 1.69
N ARG A 139 -25.04 33.34 1.45
CA ARG A 139 -25.24 32.01 0.87
C ARG A 139 -25.98 31.08 1.82
N GLU A 140 -25.63 31.13 3.11
CA GLU A 140 -26.32 30.36 4.15
C GLU A 140 -27.78 30.79 4.29
N ALA A 141 -28.05 32.09 4.38
CA ALA A 141 -29.41 32.61 4.46
C ALA A 141 -30.25 32.22 3.24
N PHE A 142 -29.69 32.31 2.03
CA PHE A 142 -30.38 31.86 0.82
C PHE A 142 -30.71 30.36 0.87
N ALA A 143 -29.74 29.51 1.24
CA ALA A 143 -29.95 28.07 1.34
C ALA A 143 -31.04 27.73 2.37
N LEU A 144 -30.99 28.34 3.56
CA LEU A 144 -31.98 28.14 4.62
C LEU A 144 -33.38 28.60 4.19
N GLN A 145 -33.49 29.75 3.53
CA GLN A 145 -34.76 30.23 2.98
C GLN A 145 -35.31 29.29 1.90
N PHE A 146 -34.44 28.78 1.04
CA PHE A 146 -34.81 27.81 0.00
C PHE A 146 -35.32 26.50 0.62
N PHE A 147 -34.61 25.97 1.63
CA PHE A 147 -35.03 24.78 2.37
C PHE A 147 -36.37 24.96 3.09
N ALA A 148 -36.55 26.08 3.82
CA ALA A 148 -37.81 26.36 4.49
C ALA A 148 -39.00 26.42 3.51
N ARG A 149 -38.77 26.90 2.28
CA ARG A 149 -39.81 26.94 1.25
C ARG A 149 -40.11 25.57 0.66
N MET A 150 -39.09 24.71 0.52
CA MET A 150 -39.28 23.31 0.12
C MET A 150 -40.08 22.50 1.13
N GLU A 151 -39.96 22.80 2.44
CA GLU A 151 -40.77 22.14 3.48
C GLU A 151 -42.27 22.48 3.36
N VAL A 152 -42.59 23.70 2.91
CA VAL A 152 -43.98 24.14 2.71
C VAL A 152 -44.54 23.57 1.41
N ASP A 153 -43.76 23.56 0.33
CA ASP A 153 -44.15 23.00 -0.97
C ASP A 153 -42.94 22.32 -1.63
N ASN A 154 -42.93 20.99 -1.59
CA ASN A 154 -41.86 20.18 -2.16
C ASN A 154 -41.87 20.17 -3.70
N ALA A 155 -42.99 20.54 -4.34
CA ALA A 155 -43.05 20.65 -5.81
C ALA A 155 -42.53 22.01 -6.31
N TRP A 156 -42.40 23.00 -5.41
CA TRP A 156 -41.99 24.36 -5.76
C TRP A 156 -40.67 24.45 -6.54
N PRO A 157 -39.58 23.73 -6.17
CA PRO A 157 -38.33 23.81 -6.93
C PRO A 157 -38.46 23.38 -8.39
N CYS A 158 -39.38 22.45 -8.69
CA CYS A 158 -39.66 22.00 -10.05
C CYS A 158 -40.43 23.02 -10.89
N ASN A 159 -41.03 24.03 -10.24
CA ASN A 159 -41.73 25.12 -10.90
C ASN A 159 -40.82 26.32 -11.22
N ILE A 160 -39.53 26.24 -10.87
CA ILE A 160 -38.54 27.28 -11.14
C ILE A 160 -37.86 26.99 -12.47
N LEU A 161 -37.97 27.95 -13.41
CA LEU A 161 -37.16 27.94 -14.62
C LEU A 161 -35.81 28.61 -14.33
N TRP A 162 -34.73 27.82 -14.36
CA TRP A 162 -33.37 28.32 -14.20
C TRP A 162 -32.77 28.68 -15.56
N THR A 163 -32.08 29.80 -15.64
CA THR A 163 -31.36 30.26 -16.83
C THR A 163 -29.93 30.61 -16.44
N ASP A 164 -28.96 30.25 -17.29
CA ASP A 164 -27.56 30.64 -17.18
C ASP A 164 -27.01 30.97 -18.57
N GLU A 165 -25.93 31.73 -18.63
CA GLU A 165 -25.25 32.12 -19.86
C GLU A 165 -23.83 31.55 -19.87
N ASP A 166 -23.45 30.88 -20.95
CA ASP A 166 -22.07 30.43 -21.15
C ASP A 166 -21.48 30.96 -22.45
N HIS A 167 -20.18 31.20 -22.42
CA HIS A 167 -19.45 31.75 -23.57
C HIS A 167 -18.87 30.61 -24.40
N PHE A 168 -19.17 30.61 -25.70
CA PHE A 168 -18.63 29.65 -26.66
C PHE A 168 -17.58 30.31 -27.55
N HIS A 169 -16.39 29.70 -27.62
CA HIS A 169 -15.33 30.14 -28.52
C HIS A 169 -15.40 29.39 -29.85
N LEU A 170 -15.18 30.09 -30.97
CA LEU A 170 -15.20 29.52 -32.32
C LEU A 170 -14.15 28.42 -32.55
N GLU A 171 -13.11 28.36 -31.73
CA GLU A 171 -12.06 27.33 -31.76
C GLU A 171 -12.50 25.99 -31.14
N GLY A 172 -13.72 25.90 -30.60
CA GLY A 172 -14.25 24.69 -29.96
C GLY A 172 -13.76 24.48 -28.52
N SER A 173 -13.05 25.45 -27.95
CA SER A 173 -12.75 25.46 -26.52
C SER A 173 -14.02 25.80 -25.73
N VAL A 174 -14.45 24.87 -24.88
CA VAL A 174 -15.57 25.06 -23.96
C VAL A 174 -15.05 25.64 -22.65
N ASN A 175 -15.80 26.59 -22.08
CA ASN A 175 -15.52 27.14 -20.77
C ASN A 175 -15.59 26.04 -19.69
N THR A 176 -14.43 25.59 -19.24
CA THR A 176 -14.29 24.54 -18.20
C THR A 176 -14.72 25.00 -16.79
N LYS A 177 -15.05 26.29 -16.61
CA LYS A 177 -15.57 26.80 -15.33
C LYS A 177 -17.07 26.55 -15.16
N ASN A 178 -17.83 26.54 -16.26
CA ASN A 178 -19.28 26.35 -16.27
C ASN A 178 -19.68 25.00 -16.88
N GLY A 179 -18.87 24.47 -17.81
CA GLY A 179 -19.06 23.14 -18.39
C GLY A 179 -18.55 22.02 -17.47
N ARG A 180 -19.43 21.44 -16.66
CA ARG A 180 -19.28 20.06 -16.17
C ARG A 180 -20.03 19.14 -17.13
N ILE A 181 -19.33 18.62 -18.12
CA ILE A 181 -19.73 17.40 -18.85
C ILE A 181 -18.76 16.30 -18.42
#